data_AF-A0A941PPT2-F1
#
_entry.id   AF-A0A941PPT2-F1
#
_cell.length_a   1.000
_cell.length_b   1.000
_cell.length_c   1.000
_cell.angle_alpha   90.00
_cell.angle_beta   90.00
_cell.angle_gamma   90.00
#
_symmetry.space_group_name_H-M   'P 1'
#
loop_
_entity.id
_entity.type
_entity.pdbx_description
1 polymer ?
#
loop_
_entity_poly.entity_id
_entity_poly.type
_entity_poly.pdbx_seq_one_letter_code
_entity_poly.pdbx_strand_id
1 'polypeptide(L)'
;MGTSHLTRPVAAGVLLDTWHCNARTTAGERLWVGVPPGTEVGETFAQRVAASLLHASGRDELVCADVDQYERMVRQLAAEPQRRAALRERLLAQRTHPLPDGNRFARDIEAPFERMWQRAVSAQSPLHRAAAVRSAVMPATAPRKPCNSAVSPRRPRLTSC
;
A
#
# COMPACT_ATOMS: atom_id res chain seq x y z
N MET A 1 14.95 -19.59 9.55
CA MET A 1 14.37 -18.90 8.38
C MET A 1 14.93 -17.48 8.36
N GLY A 2 15.79 -17.13 7.40
CA GLY A 2 16.65 -15.94 7.48
C GLY A 2 15.89 -14.61 7.28
N THR A 3 16.03 -13.68 8.23
CA THR A 3 15.43 -12.32 8.20
C THR A 3 16.11 -11.37 7.22
N SER A 4 17.05 -11.84 6.40
CA SER A 4 17.90 -11.02 5.53
C SER A 4 17.13 -10.13 4.54
N HIS A 5 15.91 -10.55 4.14
CA HIS A 5 15.05 -9.76 3.25
C HIS A 5 14.37 -8.56 3.96
N LEU A 6 14.28 -8.58 5.29
CA LEU A 6 13.73 -7.50 6.13
C LEU A 6 14.80 -6.51 6.59
N THR A 7 16.08 -6.90 6.59
CA THR A 7 17.19 -6.02 7.00
C THR A 7 17.76 -5.19 5.85
N ARG A 8 17.90 -5.77 4.65
CA ARG A 8 18.31 -5.06 3.41
C ARG A 8 17.50 -3.80 3.08
N PRO A 9 16.17 -3.78 3.26
CA PRO A 9 15.34 -2.62 2.97
C PRO A 9 15.65 -1.39 3.81
N VAL A 10 16.23 -1.56 5.01
CA VAL A 10 16.54 -0.43 5.90
C VAL A 10 17.54 0.54 5.25
N ALA A 11 18.38 0.05 4.32
CA ALA A 11 19.26 0.88 3.52
C ALA A 11 18.54 1.63 2.38
N ALA A 12 17.38 1.14 1.94
CA ALA A 12 16.55 1.79 0.94
C ALA A 12 15.69 2.87 1.62
N GLY A 13 16.02 4.14 1.42
CA GLY A 13 15.33 5.25 2.09
C GLY A 13 13.83 5.38 1.77
N VAL A 14 13.33 4.71 0.74
CA VAL A 14 11.92 4.69 0.32
C VAL A 14 11.64 3.41 -0.48
N LEU A 15 10.42 2.87 -0.38
CA LEU A 15 9.92 1.86 -1.32
C LEU A 15 9.11 2.55 -2.41
N LEU A 16 9.49 2.29 -3.67
CA LEU A 16 8.73 2.67 -4.84
C LEU A 16 7.77 1.54 -5.20
N ASP A 17 6.47 1.78 -5.02
CA ASP A 17 5.44 0.82 -5.38
C ASP A 17 5.20 0.70 -6.90
N THR A 18 4.64 -0.43 -7.33
CA THR A 18 4.30 -0.72 -8.72
C THR A 18 2.83 -0.39 -9.04
N TRP A 19 2.62 0.31 -10.15
CA TRP A 19 1.30 0.87 -10.51
C TRP A 19 0.25 -0.15 -10.94
N HIS A 20 0.61 -1.23 -11.64
CA HIS A 20 -0.38 -2.21 -12.13
C HIS A 20 -0.84 -3.20 -11.05
N CYS A 21 0.04 -3.46 -10.09
CA CYS A 21 -0.20 -4.36 -8.98
C CYS A 21 0.65 -3.85 -7.83
N ASN A 22 0.01 -3.23 -6.85
CA ASN A 22 0.72 -2.66 -5.73
C ASN A 22 1.39 -3.75 -4.88
N ALA A 23 2.40 -3.33 -4.14
CA ALA A 23 3.02 -4.04 -3.06
C ALA A 23 1.95 -4.39 -2.02
N ARG A 24 1.94 -5.68 -1.65
CA ARG A 24 1.02 -6.23 -0.66
C ARG A 24 1.79 -6.50 0.62
N THR A 25 2.18 -7.75 0.85
CA THR A 25 3.05 -8.15 1.97
C THR A 25 4.30 -7.28 2.07
N THR A 26 4.94 -6.97 0.93
CA THR A 26 6.13 -6.13 0.90
C THR A 26 5.88 -4.73 1.46
N ALA A 27 4.73 -4.09 1.18
CA ALA A 27 4.40 -2.79 1.75
C ALA A 27 4.25 -2.86 3.27
N GLY A 28 3.57 -3.89 3.78
CA GLY A 28 3.44 -4.17 5.21
C GLY A 28 4.81 -4.38 5.88
N GLU A 29 5.69 -5.17 5.27
CA GLU A 29 7.07 -5.37 5.76
C GLU A 29 7.86 -4.05 5.79
N ARG A 30 7.70 -3.18 4.79
CA ARG A 30 8.38 -1.89 4.77
C ARG A 30 7.89 -0.96 5.88
N LEU A 31 6.58 -0.88 6.09
CA LEU A 31 6.01 -0.16 7.22
C LEU A 31 6.57 -0.71 8.53
N TRP A 32 6.64 -2.04 8.67
CA TRP A 32 7.20 -2.71 9.84
C TRP A 32 8.66 -2.33 10.10
N VAL A 33 9.51 -2.23 9.06
CA VAL A 33 10.93 -1.90 9.20
C VAL A 33 11.25 -0.41 9.15
N GLY A 34 10.22 0.45 9.14
CA GLY A 34 10.35 1.91 9.14
C GLY A 34 10.82 2.48 7.81
N VAL A 35 10.46 1.83 6.70
CA VAL A 35 10.71 2.31 5.33
C VAL A 35 9.39 2.79 4.75
N PRO A 36 9.24 4.06 4.38
CA PRO A 36 7.99 4.58 3.84
C PRO A 36 7.71 3.99 2.44
N PRO A 37 6.56 3.33 2.22
CA PRO A 37 6.14 2.94 0.87
C PRO A 37 5.32 4.06 0.25
N GLY A 38 5.79 4.60 -0.88
CA GLY A 38 5.01 5.51 -1.70
C GLY A 38 4.20 4.73 -2.74
N THR A 39 2.92 5.05 -2.91
CA THR A 39 2.01 4.35 -3.84
C THR A 39 1.12 5.30 -4.64
N GLU A 40 0.73 4.88 -5.84
CA GLU A 40 -0.31 5.53 -6.64
C GLU A 40 -1.57 4.66 -6.59
N VAL A 41 -2.71 5.28 -6.26
CA VAL A 41 -4.00 4.60 -6.15
C VAL A 41 -4.69 4.48 -7.51
N GLY A 42 -5.14 3.28 -7.86
CA GLY A 42 -5.84 3.00 -9.12
C GLY A 42 -7.28 2.47 -8.97
N GLU A 43 -7.86 2.10 -10.11
CA GLU A 43 -9.27 1.67 -10.21
C GLU A 43 -9.50 0.20 -9.86
N THR A 44 -8.46 -0.63 -9.87
CA THR A 44 -8.61 -2.06 -9.56
C THR A 44 -8.22 -2.35 -8.11
N PHE A 45 -8.72 -3.47 -7.57
CA PHE A 45 -8.34 -3.91 -6.22
C PHE A 45 -6.81 -4.05 -6.07
N ALA A 46 -6.13 -4.60 -7.09
CA ALA A 46 -4.69 -4.79 -7.09
C ALA A 46 -3.92 -3.46 -6.99
N GLN A 47 -4.52 -2.35 -7.42
CA GLN A 47 -3.97 -1.00 -7.38
C GLN A 47 -4.40 -0.18 -6.16
N ARG A 48 -5.04 -0.84 -5.18
CA ARG A 48 -5.48 -0.17 -3.94
C ARG A 48 -4.95 -0.81 -2.68
N VAL A 49 -4.20 -1.91 -2.76
CA VAL A 49 -3.77 -2.64 -1.56
C VAL A 49 -2.80 -1.82 -0.73
N ALA A 50 -1.77 -1.22 -1.34
CA ALA A 50 -0.82 -0.38 -0.61
C ALA A 50 -1.49 0.87 -0.06
N ALA A 51 -2.35 1.52 -0.84
CA ALA A 51 -3.13 2.67 -0.38
C ALA A 51 -3.99 2.32 0.84
N SER A 52 -4.68 1.17 0.81
CA SER A 52 -5.47 0.69 1.95
C SER A 52 -4.64 0.48 3.21
N LEU A 53 -3.41 -0.04 3.09
CA LEU A 53 -2.49 -0.22 4.22
C LEU A 53 -2.02 1.12 4.78
N LEU A 54 -1.74 2.09 3.92
CA LEU A 54 -1.32 3.44 4.29
C LEU A 54 -2.46 4.19 4.99
N HIS A 55 -3.68 4.14 4.47
CA HIS A 55 -4.86 4.69 5.14
C HIS A 55 -5.09 4.06 6.52
N ALA A 56 -5.01 2.73 6.62
CA ALA A 56 -5.14 2.02 7.88
C ALA A 56 -4.05 2.36 8.92
N SER A 57 -2.89 2.85 8.48
CA SER A 57 -1.80 3.34 9.34
C SER A 57 -1.76 4.86 9.53
N GLY A 58 -2.70 5.60 8.94
CA GLY A 58 -2.74 7.06 8.99
C GLY A 58 -1.57 7.70 8.24
N ARG A 59 -1.21 7.15 7.08
CA ARG A 59 -0.11 7.58 6.21
C ARG A 59 -0.59 8.06 4.85
N ASP A 60 -1.66 8.83 4.87
CA ASP A 60 -2.30 9.37 3.67
C ASP A 60 -1.34 10.24 2.85
N GLU A 61 -0.32 10.83 3.49
CA GLU A 61 0.71 11.61 2.81
C GLU A 61 1.60 10.81 1.84
N LEU A 62 1.54 9.48 1.88
CA LEU A 62 2.27 8.58 0.97
C LEU A 62 1.37 8.00 -0.15
N VAL A 63 0.09 8.36 -0.18
CA VAL A 63 -0.88 7.94 -1.19
C VAL A 63 -1.01 9.04 -2.25
N CYS A 64 -0.73 8.69 -3.50
CA CYS A 64 -0.78 9.60 -4.64
C CYS A 64 -1.96 9.26 -5.55
N ALA A 65 -2.65 10.29 -6.04
CA ALA A 65 -3.79 10.16 -6.97
C ALA A 65 -3.35 9.98 -8.43
N ASP A 66 -2.13 10.38 -8.77
CA ASP A 66 -1.57 10.31 -10.11
C ASP A 66 -0.04 10.21 -10.09
N VAL A 67 0.52 9.93 -11.27
CA VAL A 67 1.96 9.80 -11.51
C VAL A 67 2.73 11.08 -11.17
N ASP A 68 2.15 12.26 -11.41
CA ASP A 68 2.86 13.52 -11.18
C ASP A 68 3.01 13.80 -9.68
N GLN A 69 1.97 13.51 -8.89
CA GLN A 69 2.02 13.55 -7.43
C GLN A 69 2.99 12.51 -6.90
N TYR A 70 2.98 11.31 -7.47
CA TYR A 70 3.91 10.25 -7.10
C TYR A 70 5.36 10.66 -7.33
N GLU A 71 5.67 11.20 -8.51
CA GLU A 71 7.01 11.67 -8.85
C GLU A 71 7.47 12.80 -7.92
N ARG A 72 6.61 13.80 -7.65
CA ARG A 72 6.92 14.88 -6.71
C ARG A 72 7.20 14.35 -5.30
N MET A 73 6.36 13.44 -4.81
CA MET A 73 6.52 12.82 -3.49
C MET A 73 7.84 12.05 -3.40
N VAL A 74 8.18 11.24 -4.42
CA VAL A 74 9.45 10.50 -4.48
C VAL A 74 10.65 11.45 -4.53
N ARG A 75 10.59 12.51 -5.35
CA ARG A 75 11.67 13.51 -5.44
C ARG A 75 11.89 14.24 -4.12
N GLN A 76 10.83 14.67 -3.46
CA GLN A 76 10.91 15.30 -2.14
C GLN A 76 11.52 14.35 -1.12
N LEU A 77 11.02 13.10 -1.07
CA LEU A 77 11.59 12.09 -0.19
C LEU A 77 13.05 11.83 -0.51
N ALA A 78 13.49 11.81 -1.76
CA ALA A 78 14.90 11.62 -2.13
C ALA A 78 15.79 12.82 -1.75
N ALA A 79 15.28 14.04 -1.91
CA ALA A 79 16.02 15.28 -1.67
C ALA A 79 16.11 15.68 -0.18
N GLU A 80 15.21 15.20 0.68
CA GLU A 80 15.08 15.66 2.08
C GLU A 80 15.36 14.53 3.10
N PRO A 81 16.63 14.27 3.47
CA PRO A 81 16.98 13.24 4.46
C PRO A 81 16.30 13.38 5.81
N GLN A 82 16.12 14.62 6.28
CA GLN A 82 15.48 14.92 7.56
C GLN A 82 14.01 14.52 7.54
N ARG A 83 13.31 14.77 6.43
CA ARG A 83 11.92 14.36 6.25
C ARG A 83 11.79 12.84 6.22
N ARG A 84 12.70 12.13 5.53
CA ARG A 84 12.74 10.66 5.56
C ARG A 84 12.99 10.13 6.97
N ALA A 85 13.91 10.73 7.72
CA ALA A 85 14.20 10.35 9.10
C ALA A 85 12.97 10.53 10.00
N ALA A 86 12.30 11.68 9.93
CA ALA A 86 11.07 11.93 10.69
C ALA A 86 9.94 10.96 10.32
N LEU A 87 9.75 10.63 9.03
CA LEU A 87 8.78 9.62 8.61
C LEU A 87 9.12 8.24 9.16
N ARG A 88 10.40 7.85 9.09
CA ARG A 88 10.90 6.60 9.65
C ARG A 88 10.64 6.53 11.16
N GLU A 89 10.97 7.57 11.91
CA GLU A 89 10.70 7.64 13.36
C GLU A 89 9.22 7.49 13.65
N ARG A 90 8.35 8.21 12.94
CA ARG A 90 6.89 8.04 13.06
C ARG A 90 6.47 6.61 12.78
N LEU A 91 7.01 5.94 11.75
CA LEU A 91 6.67 4.56 11.40
C LEU A 91 7.11 3.58 12.50
N LEU A 92 8.33 3.75 13.01
CA LEU A 92 8.88 2.91 14.07
C LEU A 92 8.13 3.11 15.39
N ALA A 93 7.73 4.34 15.71
CA ALA A 93 6.91 4.65 16.88
C ALA A 93 5.52 4.00 16.82
N GLN A 94 4.97 3.81 15.61
CA GLN A 94 3.70 3.10 15.40
C GLN A 94 3.81 1.58 15.44
N ARG A 95 5.00 0.98 15.62
CA ARG A 95 5.12 -0.47 15.87
C ARG A 95 4.33 -0.93 17.10
N THR A 96 4.03 -0.01 18.00
CA THR A 96 3.20 -0.24 19.20
C THR A 96 1.68 -0.06 18.93
N HIS A 97 1.26 0.26 17.69
CA HIS A 97 -0.12 0.61 17.27
C HIS A 97 -0.55 -0.16 15.98
N PRO A 98 -1.84 -0.22 15.61
CA PRO A 98 -2.64 -1.46 15.44
C PRO A 98 -2.55 -2.20 14.09
N LEU A 99 -1.62 -1.89 13.19
CA LEU A 99 -1.42 -2.74 12.00
C LEU A 99 -1.06 -4.22 12.33
N PRO A 100 -0.39 -4.53 13.47
CA PRO A 100 -0.23 -5.90 13.96
C PRO A 100 -1.22 -6.30 15.06
N ASP A 101 -2.33 -5.58 15.28
CA ASP A 101 -3.31 -5.98 16.31
C ASP A 101 -4.15 -7.16 15.83
N GLY A 102 -3.58 -8.36 15.97
CA GLY A 102 -4.22 -9.62 15.59
C GLY A 102 -5.54 -9.87 16.31
N ASN A 103 -5.68 -9.44 17.56
CA ASN A 103 -6.91 -9.61 18.33
C ASN A 103 -8.02 -8.69 17.83
N ARG A 104 -7.70 -7.45 17.46
CA ARG A 104 -8.66 -6.55 16.81
C ARG A 104 -9.02 -7.06 15.42
N PHE A 105 -8.03 -7.50 14.64
CA PHE A 105 -8.26 -8.07 13.31
C PHE A 105 -9.19 -9.29 13.35
N ALA A 106 -8.97 -10.21 14.30
CA ALA A 106 -9.84 -11.37 14.52
C ALA A 106 -11.28 -10.93 14.80
N ARG A 107 -11.48 -10.02 15.77
CA ARG A 107 -12.81 -9.47 16.10
C ARG A 107 -13.49 -8.79 14.90
N ASP A 108 -12.73 -8.01 14.13
CA ASP A 108 -13.21 -7.30 12.94
C ASP A 108 -13.67 -8.26 11.83
N ILE A 109 -13.10 -9.47 11.75
CA ILE A 109 -13.45 -10.52 10.79
C ILE A 109 -14.54 -11.48 11.31
N GLU A 110 -14.54 -11.79 12.61
CA GLU A 110 -15.56 -12.64 13.23
C GLU A 110 -16.95 -12.03 13.11
N ALA A 111 -17.06 -10.71 13.35
CA ALA A 111 -18.34 -10.01 13.30
C ALA A 111 -19.08 -10.13 11.94
N PRO A 112 -18.44 -9.93 10.76
CA PRO A 112 -19.09 -10.20 9.48
C PRO A 112 -19.36 -11.68 9.24
N PHE A 113 -18.50 -12.61 9.69
CA PHE A 113 -18.76 -14.05 9.55
C PHE A 113 -20.02 -14.48 10.31
N GLU A 114 -20.16 -14.06 11.58
CA GLU A 114 -21.33 -14.35 12.40
C GLU A 114 -22.62 -13.85 11.73
N ARG A 115 -22.60 -12.65 11.15
CA ARG A 115 -23.76 -12.13 10.42
C ARG A 115 -24.05 -12.89 9.13
N MET A 116 -23.03 -13.27 8.36
CA MET A 116 -23.23 -14.08 7.16
C MET A 116 -23.82 -15.44 7.51
N TRP A 117 -23.37 -16.03 8.61
CA TRP A 117 -23.91 -17.26 9.17
C TRP A 117 -25.38 -17.10 9.57
N GLN A 118 -25.72 -16.09 10.38
CA GLN A 118 -27.09 -15.79 10.81
C GLN A 118 -28.06 -15.62 9.63
N ARG A 119 -27.61 -14.96 8.56
CA ARG A 119 -28.40 -14.82 7.32
C ARG A 119 -28.62 -16.15 6.63
N ALA A 120 -27.57 -16.97 6.51
CA ALA A 120 -27.65 -18.27 5.86
C ALA A 120 -28.62 -19.20 6.58
N VAL A 121 -28.54 -19.30 7.91
CA VAL A 121 -29.47 -20.15 8.71
C VAL A 121 -30.91 -19.62 8.71
N SER A 122 -31.08 -18.32 8.47
CA SER A 122 -32.40 -17.68 8.33
C SER A 122 -32.93 -17.68 6.89
N ALA A 123 -32.28 -18.42 5.97
CA ALA A 123 -32.62 -18.48 4.54
C ALA A 123 -32.69 -17.11 3.84
N GLN A 124 -31.92 -16.12 4.31
CA GLN A 124 -31.83 -14.80 3.71
C GLN A 124 -30.75 -14.77 2.61
N SER A 125 -31.04 -14.09 1.50
CA SER A 125 -30.07 -13.95 0.39
C SER A 125 -28.81 -13.18 0.81
N PRO A 126 -27.66 -13.36 0.13
CA PRO A 126 -26.47 -12.54 0.34
C PRO A 126 -26.77 -11.04 0.21
N LEU A 127 -26.10 -10.22 1.01
CA LEU A 127 -26.26 -8.77 1.01
C LEU A 127 -24.92 -8.10 0.74
N HIS A 128 -24.84 -7.28 -0.31
CA HIS A 128 -23.70 -6.40 -0.50
C HIS A 128 -23.70 -5.33 0.60
N ARG A 129 -22.55 -5.12 1.24
CA ARG A 129 -22.41 -4.12 2.28
C ARG A 129 -21.06 -3.45 2.15
N ALA A 130 -21.07 -2.11 2.17
CA ALA A 130 -19.84 -1.36 2.35
C ALA A 130 -19.25 -1.68 3.73
N ALA A 131 -17.96 -1.97 3.78
CA ALA A 131 -17.25 -1.91 5.05
C ALA A 131 -17.36 -0.49 5.60
N ALA A 132 -17.58 -0.33 6.91
CA ALA A 132 -17.55 0.98 7.56
C ALA A 132 -16.11 1.49 7.60
N VAL A 133 -15.58 1.90 6.45
CA VAL A 133 -14.23 2.44 6.29
C VAL A 133 -14.31 3.94 6.49
N ARG A 134 -13.58 4.47 7.47
CA ARG A 134 -13.23 5.89 7.48
C ARG A 134 -12.14 6.08 6.42
N SER A 135 -12.49 6.54 5.22
CA SER A 135 -11.53 7.27 4.39
C SER A 135 -12.25 8.19 3.40
N ALA A 136 -11.86 9.46 3.43
CA ALA A 136 -12.07 10.44 2.41
C ALA A 136 -10.96 10.28 1.36
N VAL A 137 -11.23 10.66 0.12
CA VAL A 137 -10.40 10.46 -1.08
C VAL A 137 -10.72 9.17 -1.83
N MET A 138 -11.83 9.24 -2.57
CA MET A 138 -11.92 8.60 -3.89
C MET A 138 -11.45 9.65 -4.90
N PRO A 139 -10.45 9.39 -5.77
CA PRO A 139 -10.27 10.26 -6.91
C PRO A 139 -11.48 10.12 -7.84
N ALA A 140 -11.96 11.26 -8.35
CA ALA A 140 -12.85 11.27 -9.49
C ALA A 140 -12.14 10.59 -10.66
N THR A 141 -12.89 9.79 -11.42
CA THR A 141 -12.43 8.97 -12.53
C THR A 141 -11.60 9.80 -13.51
N ALA A 142 -10.27 9.66 -13.48
CA ALA A 142 -9.40 10.29 -14.45
C ALA A 142 -9.45 9.51 -15.78
N PRO A 143 -9.46 10.18 -16.94
CA PRO A 143 -9.55 9.50 -18.22
C PRO A 143 -8.33 8.59 -18.44
N ARG A 144 -8.62 7.36 -18.86
CA ARG A 144 -7.62 6.32 -19.16
C ARG A 144 -6.55 6.86 -20.10
N LYS A 145 -5.29 6.97 -19.63
CA LYS A 145 -4.16 7.07 -20.55
C LYS A 145 -4.04 5.73 -21.27
N PRO A 146 -4.08 5.69 -22.62
CA PRO A 146 -3.92 4.45 -23.36
C PRO A 146 -2.53 3.87 -23.06
N CYS A 147 -2.49 2.58 -22.78
CA CYS A 147 -1.27 1.78 -22.64
C CYS A 147 -0.61 1.62 -24.01
N ASN A 148 -0.10 2.72 -24.56
CA ASN A 148 0.70 2.76 -25.79
C ASN A 148 1.89 3.71 -25.57
N SER A 149 2.65 3.48 -24.49
CA SER A 149 4.05 3.88 -24.50
C SER A 149 4.85 2.68 -24.97
N ALA A 150 5.43 2.80 -26.16
CA ALA A 150 6.31 1.83 -26.77
C ALA A 150 7.21 1.16 -25.72
N VAL A 151 7.22 -0.18 -25.70
CA VAL A 151 8.31 -0.94 -25.12
C VAL A 151 9.58 -0.41 -25.79
N SER A 152 10.37 0.36 -25.05
CA SER A 152 11.69 0.82 -25.50
C SER A 152 12.45 -0.40 -26.04
N PRO A 153 13.06 -0.33 -27.25
CA PRO A 153 13.67 -1.49 -27.86
C PRO A 153 14.69 -2.08 -26.89
N ARG A 154 14.59 -3.41 -26.67
CA ARG A 154 15.52 -4.17 -25.83
C ARG A 154 16.94 -3.75 -26.16
N ARG A 155 17.65 -3.15 -25.20
CA ARG A 155 19.09 -2.88 -25.36
C ARG A 155 19.79 -4.18 -25.74
N PRO A 156 20.71 -4.18 -26.72
CA PRO A 156 21.41 -5.38 -27.11
C PRO A 156 22.15 -5.97 -25.90
N ARG A 157 22.05 -7.29 -25.73
CA ARG A 157 22.81 -8.04 -24.74
C ARG A 157 24.28 -7.79 -25.03
N LEU A 158 25.00 -7.15 -24.10
CA LEU A 158 26.45 -7.15 -24.12
C LEU A 158 26.90 -8.59 -23.81
N THR A 159 27.24 -9.34 -24.84
CA THR A 159 28.01 -10.57 -24.77
C THR A 159 29.49 -10.22 -24.58
N SER A 160 30.08 -10.77 -23.51
CA SER A 160 31.51 -11.03 -23.22
C SER A 160 32.53 -9.88 -23.26
N CYS A 161 33.29 -9.75 -22.16
CA CYS A 161 34.65 -10.28 -22.06
C CYS A 161 34.78 -11.04 -20.73
#